data_AF-A0A3D5SY21-F1
#
_entry.id   AF-A0A3D5SY21-F1
#
_cell.length_a   1.000
_cell.length_b   1.000
_cell.length_c   1.000
_cell.angle_alpha   90.00
_cell.angle_beta   90.00
_cell.angle_gamma   90.00
#
_symmetry.space_group_name_H-M   'P 1'
#
loop_
_entity.id
_entity.type
_entity.pdbx_description
1 polymer ?
#
loop_
_entity_poly.entity_id
_entity_poly.type
_entity_poly.pdbx_seq_one_letter_code
_entity_poly.pdbx_strand_id
1 'polypeptide(L)' 'GVQRHLKVLGIFARIAHRDGKPRYLADTPRFAGYVRAAAGRYAPLAPLVRLLDTLEKHEPRVGYTF' A
#
# COMPACT_ATOMS: atom_id res chain seq x y z
N GLY A 1 -1.85 4.13 -12.54
CA GLY A 1 -2.85 4.82 -11.68
C GLY A 1 -3.16 3.98 -10.46
N VAL A 2 -3.72 4.58 -9.41
CA VAL A 2 -3.99 3.92 -8.11
C VAL A 2 -4.84 2.64 -8.25
N GLN A 3 -5.81 2.65 -9.17
CA GLN A 3 -6.77 1.56 -9.37
C GLN A 3 -6.10 0.25 -9.80
N ARG A 4 -5.09 0.33 -10.69
CA ARG A 4 -4.29 -0.82 -11.11
C ARG A 4 -3.48 -1.40 -9.95
N HIS A 5 -2.85 -0.55 -9.14
CA HIS A 5 -2.06 -1.01 -8.00
C HIS A 5 -2.93 -1.68 -6.92
N LEU A 6 -4.11 -1.11 -6.64
CA LEU A 6 -5.11 -1.72 -5.76
C LEU A 6 -5.57 -3.09 -6.26
N LYS A 7 -5.85 -3.23 -7.57
CA LYS A 7 -6.25 -4.51 -8.15
C LYS A 7 -5.16 -5.58 -7.99
N VAL A 8 -3.90 -5.23 -8.24
CA VAL A 8 -2.76 -6.15 -8.08
C VAL A 8 -2.56 -6.53 -6.61
N LEU A 9 -2.62 -5.56 -5.69
CA LEU A 9 -2.54 -5.80 -4.25
C LEU A 9 -3.60 -6.81 -3.79
N GLY A 10 -4.85 -6.64 -4.23
CA GLY A 10 -5.94 -7.57 -3.91
C GLY A 10 -5.75 -8.98 -4.48
N ILE A 11 -5.20 -9.12 -5.69
CA ILE A 11 -4.89 -10.43 -6.28
C ILE A 11 -3.80 -11.15 -5.47
N PHE A 12 -2.74 -10.43 -5.10
CA PHE A 12 -1.63 -11.02 -4.32
C PHE A 12 -2.05 -11.39 -2.90
N ALA A 13 -2.82 -10.53 -2.24
CA ALA A 13 -3.43 -10.85 -0.95
C ALA A 13 -4.29 -12.11 -1.05
N ARG A 14 -5.14 -12.22 -2.08
CA ARG A 14 -5.98 -13.41 -2.32
C ARG A 14 -5.12 -14.67 -2.54
N ILE A 15 -4.09 -14.61 -3.38
CA ILE A 15 -3.20 -15.76 -3.65
C ILE A 15 -2.47 -16.17 -2.37
N ALA A 16 -1.96 -15.21 -1.60
CA ALA A 16 -1.24 -15.51 -0.38
C ALA A 16 -2.14 -16.17 0.68
N HIS A 17 -3.34 -15.63 0.89
CA HIS A 17 -4.29 -16.14 1.88
C HIS A 17 -4.96 -17.45 1.44
N ARG A 18 -5.34 -17.58 0.17
CA ARG A 18 -6.09 -18.74 -0.33
C ARG A 18 -5.18 -19.91 -0.72
N ASP A 19 -4.10 -19.62 -1.43
CA ASP A 19 -3.24 -20.66 -2.02
C ASP A 19 -2.02 -20.97 -1.12
N GLY A 20 -1.93 -20.36 0.07
CA GLY A 20 -0.90 -20.66 1.07
C GLY A 20 0.52 -20.34 0.60
N LYS A 21 0.70 -19.35 -0.28
CA LYS A 21 2.00 -18.97 -0.85
C LYS A 21 2.58 -17.73 -0.15
N PRO A 22 3.31 -17.88 0.97
CA PRO A 22 3.80 -16.76 1.78
C PRO A 22 4.80 -15.85 1.05
N ARG A 23 5.40 -16.31 -0.05
CA ARG A 23 6.29 -15.48 -0.88
C ARG A 23 5.61 -14.21 -1.40
N TYR A 24 4.30 -14.25 -1.65
CA TYR A 24 3.55 -13.05 -2.07
C TYR A 24 3.27 -12.08 -0.91
N LEU A 25 3.28 -12.56 0.33
CA LEU A 25 3.23 -11.70 1.52
C LEU A 25 4.54 -10.95 1.73
N ALA A 26 5.68 -11.57 1.41
CA ALA A 26 6.99 -10.92 1.49
C ALA A 26 7.09 -9.66 0.59
N ASP A 27 6.40 -9.66 -0.55
CA ASP A 27 6.36 -8.51 -1.46
C ASP A 27 5.31 -7.45 -1.07
N THR A 28 4.42 -7.75 -0.12
CA THR A 28 3.29 -6.87 0.26
C THR A 28 3.71 -5.46 0.69
N PRO A 29 4.76 -5.25 1.51
CA PRO A 29 5.21 -3.90 1.88
C PRO A 29 5.65 -3.06 0.66
N ARG A 30 6.25 -3.72 -0.33
CA ARG A 30 6.70 -3.06 -1.56
C ARG A 30 5.51 -2.57 -2.40
N PHE A 31 4.44 -3.35 -2.45
CA PHE A 31 3.21 -2.98 -3.17
C PHE A 31 2.41 -1.88 -2.47
N ALA A 32 2.31 -1.93 -1.15
CA ALA A 32 1.69 -0.87 -0.38
C ALA A 32 2.42 0.47 -0.57
N GLY A 33 3.76 0.47 -0.66
CA GLY A 33 4.54 1.63 -1.09
C GLY A 33 4.15 2.19 -2.47
N TYR A 34 3.91 1.33 -3.48
CA TYR A 34 3.43 1.78 -4.80
C TYR A 34 2.01 2.34 -4.77
N VAL A 35 1.10 1.74 -3.99
CA VAL A 35 -0.26 2.25 -3.80
C VAL A 35 -0.21 3.61 -3.12
N ARG A 36 0.61 3.76 -2.07
CA ARG A 36 0.84 5.02 -1.36
C ARG A 36 1.37 6.12 -2.28
N ALA A 37 2.43 5.83 -3.03
CA ALA A 37 3.01 6.79 -3.98
C ALA A 37 2.04 7.20 -5.10
N ALA A 38 1.19 6.27 -5.54
CA ALA A 38 0.16 6.56 -6.53
C ALA A 38 -1.03 7.33 -5.95
N ALA A 39 -1.43 7.05 -4.71
CA ALA A 39 -2.54 7.69 -4.01
C ALA A 39 -2.18 9.10 -3.52
N GLY A 40 -0.94 9.33 -3.07
CA GLY A 40 -0.45 10.63 -2.61
C GLY A 40 -0.44 11.73 -3.66
N ARG A 41 -0.63 11.39 -4.94
CA ARG A 41 -0.77 12.35 -6.05
C ARG A 41 -2.18 12.93 -6.17
N TYR A 42 -3.16 12.40 -5.43
CA TYR A 42 -4.56 12.80 -5.53
C TYR A 42 -5.12 13.11 -4.14
N ALA A 43 -5.47 14.37 -3.90
CA ALA A 43 -6.06 14.81 -2.62
C ALA A 43 -7.29 13.99 -2.18
N PRO A 44 -8.21 13.56 -3.08
CA PRO A 44 -9.35 12.70 -2.70
C PRO A 44 -8.95 11.33 -2.13
N LEU A 45 -7.72 10.86 -2.38
CA LEU A 45 -7.23 9.57 -1.91
C LEU A 45 -6.43 9.67 -0.61
N ALA A 46 -6.37 10.85 0.02
CA ALA A 46 -5.73 11.03 1.34
C ALA A 46 -6.24 10.05 2.42
N PRO A 47 -7.55 9.70 2.50
CA PRO A 47 -8.02 8.70 3.46
C PRO A 47 -7.39 7.31 3.24
N LEU A 48 -7.16 6.93 1.98
CA LEU A 48 -6.52 5.66 1.64
C LEU A 48 -5.06 5.64 2.07
N VAL A 49 -4.33 6.75 1.88
CA VAL A 49 -2.93 6.89 2.35
C VAL A 49 -2.85 6.73 3.87
N ARG A 50 -3.74 7.37 4.62
CA ARG A 50 -3.78 7.25 6.09
C ARG A 50 -4.07 5.81 6.56
N LEU A 51 -4.97 5.11 5.88
CA LEU A 51 -5.25 3.70 6.16
C LEU A 51 -4.01 2.84 5.96
N LEU A 52 -3.28 3.04 4.86
CA LEU A 52 -2.04 2.30 4.58
C LEU A 52 -0.96 2.60 5.63
N ASP A 53 -0.76 3.87 6.00
CA ASP A 53 0.20 4.26 7.04
C ASP A 53 -0.11 3.56 8.38
N THR A 54 -1.39 3.42 8.73
CA THR A 54 -1.85 2.74 9.95
C THR A 54 -1.59 1.22 9.89
N LEU A 55 -1.87 0.59 8.75
CA LEU A 55 -1.70 -0.85 8.55
C LEU A 55 -0.22 -1.27 8.53
N GLU A 56 0.64 -0.43 7.97
CA GLU A 56 2.09 -0.68 7.90
C GLU A 56 2.83 -0.26 9.17
N LYS A 57 2.15 0.36 10.14
CA LYS A 57 2.77 1.07 11.28
C LYS A 57 3.87 2.02 10.82
N HIS A 58 3.71 2.58 9.63
CA HIS A 58 4.71 3.43 9.02
C HIS A 58 4.61 4.79 9.68
N GLU A 59 5.60 5.16 10.50
CA GLU A 59 5.68 6.55 10.97
C GLU A 59 5.89 7.44 9.74
N PRO A 60 5.00 8.41 9.48
CA PRO A 60 5.25 9.38 8.44
C PRO A 60 6.47 10.16 8.87
N ARG A 61 7.58 9.99 8.13
CA ARG A 61 8.77 10.82 8.28
C ARG A 61 8.42 12.20 7.72
N VAL A 62 7.69 12.98 8.50
CA VAL A 62 7.36 14.37 8.21
C VAL A 62 8.67 15.14 8.34
N GLY A 63 9.37 15.31 7.22
CA GLY A 63 10.49 16.23 7.16
C GLY A 63 9.96 17.65 7.35
N TYR A 64 10.11 18.19 8.55
CA TYR A 64 10.02 19.62 8.76
C TYR A 64 11.26 20.24 8.12
N THR A 65 11.10 20.77 6.91
CA THR A 65 12.06 21.75 6.38
C THR A 65 11.78 23.05 7.13
N PHE A 66 12.69 23.43 8.02
CA PHE A 66 12.79 24.77 8.59
C PHE A 66 13.48 25.72 7.61
#